data_AF-A0A5S9Q3V8-F1
#
_entry.id   AF-A0A5S9Q3V8-F1
#
_cell.length_a   1.000
_cell.length_b   1.000
_cell.length_c   1.000
_cell.angle_alpha   90.00
_cell.angle_beta   90.00
_cell.angle_gamma   90.00
#
_symmetry.space_group_name_H-M   'P 1'
#
loop_
_entity.id
_entity.type
_entity.pdbx_description
1 polymer ?
#
loop_
_entity_poly.entity_id
_entity_poly.type
_entity_poly.pdbx_seq_one_letter_code
_entity_poly.pdbx_strand_id
1 'polypeptide(L)'
;MHFWIGTTALDEAQFGAYFDNAANYSELDVEDIEAADHDVTGCGFCQDLGQKFLYDEDLLLVIWLEEPVPVEQIVAMSALRSEDSAQAILATCADRGIPRANAMFVYADPTQEIPNPAGLFNGLPYIGLFAEEAQKKPRRSSSRKG
;
A
#
# COMPACT_ATOMS: atom_id res chain seq x y z
N MET A 1 -0.92 -7.92 -1.24
CA MET A 1 -0.39 -6.56 -1.42
C MET A 1 -1.52 -5.55 -1.49
N HIS A 2 -1.54 -4.62 -0.55
CA HIS A 2 -2.46 -3.48 -0.51
C HIS A 2 -1.97 -2.38 -1.45
N PHE A 3 -2.84 -1.77 -2.23
CA PHE A 3 -2.48 -0.70 -3.17
C PHE A 3 -3.25 0.59 -2.88
N TRP A 4 -2.52 1.71 -2.95
CA TRP A 4 -3.05 3.06 -3.01
C TRP A 4 -2.49 3.73 -4.26
N ILE A 5 -3.35 4.29 -5.11
CA ILE A 5 -2.96 4.85 -6.40
C ILE A 5 -3.76 6.10 -6.68
N GLY A 6 -3.11 7.18 -7.12
CA GLY A 6 -3.81 8.38 -7.55
C GLY A 6 -2.88 9.52 -7.95
N THR A 7 -3.40 10.73 -7.86
CA THR A 7 -2.65 11.96 -8.14
C THR A 7 -2.42 12.75 -6.86
N THR A 8 -1.20 13.23 -6.67
CA THR A 8 -0.83 14.18 -5.62
C THR A 8 -0.26 15.45 -6.23
N ALA A 9 -0.48 16.58 -5.57
CA ALA A 9 0.16 17.86 -5.90
C ALA A 9 1.39 18.15 -5.02
N LEU A 10 1.71 17.24 -4.10
CA LEU A 10 2.88 17.32 -3.24
C LEU A 10 4.15 17.03 -4.06
N ASP A 11 5.24 17.70 -3.72
CA ASP A 11 6.56 17.31 -4.20
C ASP A 11 7.02 15.98 -3.55
N GLU A 12 8.12 15.42 -4.05
CA GLU A 12 8.64 14.13 -3.57
C GLU A 12 8.94 14.14 -2.06
N ALA A 13 9.53 15.23 -1.55
CA ALA A 13 9.91 15.33 -0.14
C ALA A 13 8.67 15.43 0.76
N GLN A 14 7.69 16.24 0.37
CA GLN A 14 6.41 16.37 1.07
C GLN A 14 5.61 15.08 1.04
N PHE A 15 5.59 14.38 -0.10
CA PHE A 15 4.92 13.09 -0.22
C PHE A 15 5.62 12.01 0.63
N GLY A 16 6.96 11.99 0.61
CA GLY A 16 7.79 11.07 1.38
C GLY A 16 7.68 11.24 2.89
N ALA A 17 7.57 12.48 3.38
CA ALA A 17 7.48 12.79 4.81
C ALA A 17 6.30 12.12 5.53
N TYR A 18 5.27 11.71 4.80
CA TYR A 18 4.14 10.93 5.33
C TYR A 18 4.55 9.54 5.86
N PHE A 19 5.66 8.99 5.37
CA PHE A 19 6.19 7.67 5.73
C PHE A 19 7.29 7.73 6.78
N ASP A 20 7.81 8.93 7.09
CA ASP A 20 8.84 9.14 8.10
C ASP A 20 8.30 8.90 9.51
N ASN A 21 9.20 8.78 10.49
CA ASN A 21 8.86 8.66 11.90
C ASN A 21 9.42 9.83 12.73
N ALA A 22 8.93 9.97 13.95
CA ALA A 22 9.40 10.96 14.90
C ALA A 22 10.87 10.70 15.25
N ALA A 23 11.68 11.77 15.28
CA ALA A 23 13.13 11.67 15.50
C ALA A 23 13.51 11.00 16.83
N ASN A 24 12.63 11.05 17.83
CA ASN A 24 12.84 10.43 19.14
C ASN A 24 12.18 9.06 19.28
N TYR A 25 11.54 8.52 18.23
CA TYR A 25 10.85 7.22 18.30
C TYR A 25 11.82 6.09 18.71
N SER A 26 13.06 6.13 18.21
CA SER A 26 14.10 5.13 18.56
C SER A 26 14.56 5.18 20.01
N GLU A 27 14.19 6.23 20.77
CA GLU A 27 14.51 6.37 22.18
C GLU A 27 13.43 5.76 23.09
N LEU A 28 12.26 5.44 22.54
CA LEU A 28 11.14 4.85 23.28
C LEU A 28 11.32 3.33 23.39
N ASP A 29 10.97 2.78 24.54
CA ASP A 29 10.78 1.35 24.69
C ASP A 29 9.33 0.93 24.35
N VAL A 30 9.07 -0.38 24.41
CA VAL A 30 7.74 -0.91 24.06
C VAL A 30 6.71 -0.44 25.08
N GLU A 31 7.08 -0.40 26.35
CA GLU A 31 6.22 0.02 27.46
C GLU A 31 5.77 1.49 27.31
N ASP A 32 6.67 2.39 26.90
CA ASP A 32 6.37 3.80 26.60
C ASP A 32 5.34 3.92 25.48
N ILE A 33 5.54 3.16 24.38
CA ILE A 33 4.63 3.18 23.21
C ILE A 33 3.26 2.59 23.58
N GLU A 34 3.22 1.48 24.32
CA GLU A 34 1.97 0.85 24.74
C GLU A 34 1.17 1.75 25.69
N ALA A 35 1.85 2.43 26.61
CA ALA A 35 1.26 3.34 27.58
C ALA A 35 0.78 4.67 26.97
N ALA A 36 1.30 5.07 25.81
CA ALA A 36 0.91 6.29 25.15
C ALA A 36 -0.59 6.31 24.76
N ASP A 37 -1.23 7.44 25.02
CA ASP A 37 -2.62 7.75 24.67
C ASP A 37 -2.75 8.60 23.38
N HIS A 38 -1.62 8.87 22.74
CA HIS A 38 -1.48 9.61 21.50
C HIS A 38 -0.49 8.88 20.58
N ASP A 39 -0.46 9.29 19.30
CA ASP A 39 0.56 8.77 18.38
C ASP A 39 1.95 9.27 18.77
N VAL A 40 2.85 8.33 19.03
CA VAL A 40 4.27 8.59 19.28
C VAL A 40 5.14 8.22 18.08
N THR A 41 4.56 7.58 17.06
CA THR A 41 5.31 7.17 15.87
C THR A 41 5.70 8.36 15.01
N GLY A 42 4.88 9.42 14.97
CA GLY A 42 5.03 10.55 14.05
C GLY A 42 4.80 10.18 12.59
N CYS A 43 4.35 8.95 12.32
CA CYS A 43 4.26 8.36 11.00
C CYS A 43 2.81 8.43 10.48
N GLY A 44 2.61 9.21 9.42
CA GLY A 44 1.29 9.42 8.83
C GLY A 44 0.65 8.12 8.35
N PHE A 45 1.44 7.23 7.73
CA PHE A 45 0.93 5.92 7.30
C PHE A 45 0.48 5.04 8.49
N CYS A 46 1.23 5.05 9.59
CA CYS A 46 0.94 4.31 10.81
C CYS A 46 -0.37 4.81 11.44
N GLN A 47 -0.55 6.14 11.48
CA GLN A 47 -1.76 6.79 11.98
C GLN A 47 -2.98 6.38 11.14
N ASP A 48 -2.89 6.43 9.81
CA ASP A 48 -4.00 6.06 8.93
C ASP A 48 -4.30 4.54 8.96
N LEU A 49 -3.31 3.70 9.27
CA LEU A 49 -3.49 2.27 9.57
C LEU A 49 -4.02 2.00 10.99
N GLY A 50 -4.07 3.01 11.86
CA GLY A 50 -4.45 2.86 13.27
C GLY A 50 -3.45 2.05 14.10
N GLN A 51 -2.17 2.01 13.68
CA GLN A 51 -1.12 1.29 14.39
C GLN A 51 -0.51 2.14 15.51
N LYS A 52 -0.18 1.48 16.64
CA LYS A 52 0.62 2.10 17.72
C LYS A 52 2.12 2.05 17.47
N PHE A 53 2.58 1.10 16.66
CA PHE A 53 3.97 0.90 16.31
C PHE A 53 4.19 1.27 14.84
N LEU A 54 5.45 1.45 14.45
CA LEU A 54 5.80 1.63 13.04
C LEU A 54 5.42 0.41 12.20
N TYR A 55 5.02 0.67 10.96
CA TYR A 55 4.90 -0.37 9.93
C TYR A 55 6.29 -0.96 9.61
N ASP A 56 6.31 -2.14 9.00
CA ASP A 56 7.56 -2.75 8.53
C ASP A 56 7.99 -2.10 7.21
N GLU A 57 9.05 -1.30 7.24
CA GLU A 57 9.52 -0.55 6.07
C GLU A 57 9.97 -1.44 4.91
N ASP A 58 10.44 -2.66 5.19
CA ASP A 58 10.85 -3.63 4.17
C ASP A 58 9.66 -4.13 3.32
N LEU A 59 8.43 -3.94 3.80
CA LEU A 59 7.20 -4.33 3.12
C LEU A 59 6.56 -3.18 2.33
N LEU A 60 7.12 -1.97 2.40
CA LEU A 60 6.58 -0.79 1.73
C LEU A 60 7.33 -0.47 0.43
N LEU A 61 6.58 -0.30 -0.66
CA LEU A 61 7.06 0.32 -1.88
C LEU A 61 6.36 1.66 -2.08
N VAL A 62 7.11 2.73 -2.30
CA VAL A 62 6.58 4.06 -2.63
C VAL A 62 7.09 4.49 -3.99
N ILE A 63 6.18 4.90 -4.87
CA ILE A 63 6.46 5.48 -6.18
C ILE A 63 5.87 6.88 -6.22
N TRP A 64 6.70 7.86 -6.52
CA TRP A 64 6.30 9.23 -6.81
C TRP A 64 6.94 9.66 -8.14
N LEU A 65 6.20 10.42 -8.94
CA LEU A 65 6.62 10.96 -10.22
C LEU A 65 6.24 12.44 -10.28
N GLU A 66 7.06 13.26 -10.94
CA GLU A 66 6.80 14.69 -11.08
C GLU A 66 5.49 14.97 -11.83
N GLU A 67 5.19 14.17 -12.86
CA GLU A 67 4.01 14.36 -13.72
C GLU A 67 3.13 13.10 -13.74
N PRO A 68 1.78 13.24 -13.77
CA PRO A 68 0.88 12.10 -13.91
C PRO A 68 1.10 11.34 -15.20
N VAL A 69 1.31 10.03 -15.11
CA VAL A 69 1.43 9.08 -16.22
C VAL A 69 0.16 8.24 -16.35
N PRO A 70 -0.09 7.56 -17.49
CA PRO A 70 -1.13 6.53 -17.57
C PRO A 70 -1.00 5.52 -16.44
N VAL A 71 -2.12 5.12 -15.83
CA VAL A 71 -2.10 4.28 -14.62
C VAL A 71 -1.43 2.93 -14.85
N GLU A 72 -1.44 2.41 -16.07
CA GLU A 72 -0.71 1.20 -16.45
C GLU A 72 0.79 1.32 -16.22
N GLN A 73 1.36 2.51 -16.45
CA GLN A 73 2.80 2.73 -16.33
C GLN A 73 3.25 2.71 -14.87
N ILE A 74 2.50 3.35 -13.97
CA ILE A 74 2.87 3.37 -12.54
C ILE A 74 2.64 2.00 -11.90
N VAL A 75 1.58 1.27 -12.28
CA VAL A 75 1.33 -0.11 -11.80
C VAL A 75 2.46 -1.05 -12.21
N ALA A 76 3.01 -0.89 -13.42
CA ALA A 76 4.15 -1.67 -13.91
C ALA A 76 5.46 -1.44 -13.13
N MET A 77 5.55 -0.37 -12.33
CA MET A 77 6.70 -0.11 -11.43
C MET A 77 6.59 -0.86 -10.10
N SER A 78 5.46 -1.52 -9.83
CA SER A 78 5.30 -2.34 -8.61
C SER A 78 6.05 -3.67 -8.70
N ALA A 79 6.20 -4.35 -7.54
CA ALA A 79 6.74 -5.71 -7.47
C ALA A 79 5.73 -6.81 -7.86
N LEU A 80 4.53 -6.44 -8.36
CA LEU A 80 3.46 -7.36 -8.71
C LEU A 80 3.83 -8.28 -9.88
N ARG A 81 3.60 -9.59 -9.70
CA ARG A 81 3.92 -10.62 -10.72
C ARG A 81 2.67 -11.27 -11.32
N SER A 82 1.52 -11.10 -10.68
CA SER A 82 0.25 -11.64 -11.12
C SER A 82 -0.39 -10.73 -12.18
N GLU A 83 -0.43 -11.19 -13.43
CA GLU A 83 -1.13 -10.51 -14.51
C GLU A 83 -2.63 -10.32 -14.21
N ASP A 84 -3.29 -11.34 -13.64
CA ASP A 84 -4.71 -11.25 -13.25
C ASP A 84 -4.93 -10.12 -12.22
N SER A 85 -4.01 -9.96 -11.27
CA SER A 85 -4.05 -8.87 -10.30
C SER A 85 -3.78 -7.52 -10.95
N ALA A 86 -2.83 -7.46 -11.91
CA ALA A 86 -2.54 -6.23 -12.64
C ALA A 86 -3.78 -5.76 -13.40
N GLN A 87 -4.45 -6.66 -14.14
CA GLN A 87 -5.70 -6.34 -14.84
C GLN A 87 -6.82 -5.89 -13.88
N ALA A 88 -6.95 -6.54 -12.71
CA ALA A 88 -7.93 -6.16 -11.71
C ALA A 88 -7.66 -4.76 -11.10
N ILE A 89 -6.39 -4.40 -10.87
CA ILE A 89 -5.99 -3.07 -10.44
C ILE A 89 -6.39 -2.03 -11.50
N LEU A 90 -6.07 -2.27 -12.77
CA LEU A 90 -6.40 -1.34 -13.86
C LEU A 90 -7.91 -1.14 -14.02
N ALA A 91 -8.69 -2.22 -13.96
CA ALA A 91 -10.14 -2.15 -13.96
C ALA A 91 -10.68 -1.32 -12.78
N THR A 92 -10.13 -1.54 -11.57
CA THR A 92 -10.52 -0.77 -10.38
C THR A 92 -10.20 0.71 -10.52
N CYS A 93 -9.03 1.05 -11.07
CA CYS A 93 -8.66 2.43 -11.35
C CYS A 93 -9.60 3.07 -12.38
N ALA A 94 -9.96 2.36 -13.45
CA ALA A 94 -10.91 2.83 -14.45
C ALA A 94 -12.30 3.10 -13.85
N ASP A 95 -12.83 2.17 -13.05
CA ASP A 95 -14.12 2.31 -12.37
C ASP A 95 -14.16 3.49 -11.39
N ARG A 96 -13.00 3.83 -10.81
CA ARG A 96 -12.83 4.98 -9.89
C ARG A 96 -12.45 6.28 -10.59
N GLY A 97 -12.35 6.29 -11.92
CA GLY A 97 -11.99 7.48 -12.67
C GLY A 97 -10.54 7.93 -12.49
N ILE A 98 -9.61 6.98 -12.36
CA ILE A 98 -8.15 7.20 -12.21
C ILE A 98 -7.44 6.73 -13.51
N PRO A 99 -7.57 7.47 -14.62
CA PRO A 99 -6.89 7.10 -15.88
C PRO A 99 -5.40 7.45 -15.87
N ARG A 100 -4.99 8.34 -14.95
CA ARG A 100 -3.60 8.79 -14.76
C ARG A 100 -3.30 8.93 -13.27
N ALA A 101 -2.06 8.70 -12.92
CA ALA A 101 -1.54 8.78 -11.56
C ALA A 101 -0.07 9.23 -11.58
N ASN A 102 0.35 9.97 -10.56
CA ASN A 102 1.77 10.27 -10.32
C ASN A 102 2.28 9.71 -8.99
N ALA A 103 1.41 9.09 -8.19
CA ALA A 103 1.81 8.49 -6.94
C ALA A 103 1.12 7.14 -6.71
N MET A 104 1.88 6.21 -6.15
CA MET A 104 1.42 4.90 -5.72
C MET A 104 2.23 4.49 -4.51
N PHE A 105 1.59 3.82 -3.55
CA PHE A 105 2.32 3.00 -2.59
C PHE A 105 1.65 1.64 -2.41
N VAL A 106 2.48 0.66 -2.07
CA VAL A 106 2.10 -0.75 -1.94
C VAL A 106 2.62 -1.27 -0.62
N TYR A 107 1.76 -1.92 0.17
CA TYR A 107 2.17 -2.59 1.40
C TYR A 107 2.00 -4.11 1.25
N ALA A 108 3.08 -4.85 1.47
CA ALA A 108 3.17 -6.25 1.10
C ALA A 108 2.55 -7.21 2.13
N ASP A 109 2.31 -6.79 3.37
CA ASP A 109 1.59 -7.60 4.36
C ASP A 109 0.10 -7.72 3.98
N PRO A 110 -0.39 -8.90 3.55
CA PRO A 110 -1.79 -9.08 3.19
C PRO A 110 -2.73 -9.21 4.41
N THR A 111 -2.16 -9.32 5.62
CA THR A 111 -2.91 -9.44 6.87
C THR A 111 -3.16 -8.08 7.52
N GLN A 112 -2.54 -7.01 7.01
CA GLN A 112 -2.75 -5.65 7.48
C GLN A 112 -4.21 -5.24 7.33
N GLU A 113 -4.83 -4.88 8.45
CA GLU A 113 -6.17 -4.31 8.45
C GLU A 113 -6.13 -2.88 7.90
N ILE A 114 -7.10 -2.55 7.03
CA ILE A 114 -7.29 -1.20 6.51
C ILE A 114 -8.53 -0.62 7.19
N PRO A 115 -8.39 0.23 8.23
CA PRO A 115 -9.50 0.63 9.07
C PRO A 115 -10.51 1.54 8.35
N ASN A 116 -10.05 2.37 7.41
CA ASN A 116 -10.91 3.24 6.60
C ASN A 116 -10.67 3.06 5.09
N PRO A 117 -11.14 1.96 4.47
CA PRO A 117 -10.90 1.67 3.05
C PRO A 117 -11.49 2.69 2.06
N ALA A 118 -12.48 3.49 2.51
CA ALA A 118 -13.11 4.53 1.70
C ALA A 118 -12.41 5.90 1.86
N GLY A 119 -11.51 6.02 2.83
CA GLY A 119 -10.71 7.21 3.09
C GLY A 119 -9.56 7.39 2.10
N LEU A 120 -8.83 8.47 2.32
CA LEU A 120 -7.58 8.77 1.62
C LEU A 120 -6.41 8.57 2.57
N PHE A 121 -5.30 8.11 2.02
CA PHE A 121 -4.04 7.89 2.73
C PHE A 121 -2.98 8.71 1.99
N ASN A 122 -2.45 9.74 2.63
CA ASN A 122 -1.63 10.78 1.97
C ASN A 122 -2.30 11.36 0.71
N GLY A 123 -3.62 11.53 0.75
CA GLY A 123 -4.42 11.99 -0.39
C GLY A 123 -4.71 10.93 -1.47
N LEU A 124 -4.18 9.71 -1.36
CA LEU A 124 -4.44 8.63 -2.32
C LEU A 124 -5.56 7.70 -1.86
N PRO A 125 -6.46 7.26 -2.75
CA PRO A 125 -7.48 6.28 -2.42
C PRO A 125 -6.88 4.87 -2.31
N TYR A 126 -7.34 4.11 -1.31
CA TYR A 126 -7.07 2.67 -1.25
C TYR A 126 -7.88 1.93 -2.33
N ILE A 127 -7.20 1.21 -3.22
CA ILE A 127 -7.86 0.53 -4.35
C ILE A 127 -8.12 -0.97 -4.10
N GLY A 128 -7.43 -1.59 -3.14
CA GLY A 128 -7.73 -2.97 -2.74
C GLY A 128 -6.51 -3.81 -2.38
N LEU A 129 -6.81 -5.06 -2.02
CA LEU A 129 -5.83 -6.11 -1.73
C LEU A 129 -5.76 -7.06 -2.93
N PHE A 130 -4.57 -7.21 -3.49
CA PHE A 130 -4.32 -8.03 -4.65
C PHE A 130 -3.23 -9.09 -4.37
N ALA A 131 -3.36 -10.25 -5.00
CA ALA A 131 -2.40 -11.34 -4.86
C ALA A 131 -1.10 -10.99 -5.60
N GLU A 132 0.04 -11.22 -4.97
CA GLU A 132 1.37 -10.96 -5.56
C GLU A 132 1.66 -11.87 -6.76
N GLU A 133 1.43 -13.18 -6.57
CA GLU A 133 1.64 -14.21 -7.58
C GLU A 133 0.31 -14.82 -8.03
N ALA A 134 0.31 -15.42 -9.22
CA ALA A 134 -0.82 -16.19 -9.71
C ALA A 134 -1.11 -17.36 -8.76
N GLN A 135 -2.38 -17.54 -8.39
CA GLN A 135 -2.78 -18.70 -7.60
C GLN A 135 -2.49 -19.99 -8.39
N LYS A 136 -1.66 -20.87 -7.84
CA LYS A 136 -1.44 -22.21 -8.42
C LYS A 136 -2.78 -22.95 -8.42
N LYS A 137 -3.36 -23.15 -9.62
CA LYS A 137 -4.57 -23.98 -9.77
C LYS A 137 -4.34 -25.34 -9.08
N PRO A 138 -5.28 -25.82 -8.24
CA PRO A 138 -5.14 -27.12 -7.62
C PRO A 138 -5.00 -28.19 -8.72
N ARG A 139 -3.95 -29.02 -8.63
CA ARG A 139 -3.76 -30.15 -9.53
C ARG A 139 -4.96 -31.07 -9.35
N ARG A 140 -5.82 -31.19 -10.38
CA ARG A 140 -6.85 -32.23 -10.42
C ARG A 140 -6.17 -33.59 -10.25
N SER A 141 -6.35 -34.23 -9.11
CA SER A 141 -5.96 -35.61 -8.90
C SER A 141 -6.84 -36.50 -9.79
N SER A 142 -6.34 -36.88 -10.96
CA SER A 142 -6.99 -37.90 -11.77
C SER A 142 -6.76 -39.27 -11.11
N SER A 143 -7.65 -39.66 -10.20
CA SER A 143 -7.75 -41.04 -9.75
C SER A 143 -8.36 -41.89 -10.87
N ARG A 144 -7.52 -42.34 -11.82
CA ARG A 144 -7.84 -43.53 -12.62
C ARG A 144 -7.63 -44.75 -11.71
N LYS A 145 -8.70 -45.25 -11.11
CA LYS A 145 -8.74 -46.65 -10.65
C LYS A 145 -9.07 -47.50 -11.89
N GLY A 146 -8.22 -48.51 -12.13
CA GLY A 146 -8.43 -49.54 -13.13
C GLY A 146 -9.42 -50.60 -12.69
#